data_AF-A0A8J1U3C9-F1
#
_entry.id   AF-A0A8J1U3C9-F1
#
_cell.length_a   1.000
_cell.length_b   1.000
_cell.length_c   1.000
_cell.angle_alpha   90.00
_cell.angle_beta   90.00
_cell.angle_gamma   90.00
#
_symmetry.space_group_name_H-M   'P 1'
#
loop_
_entity.id
_entity.type
_entity.pdbx_description
1 polymer ?
#
loop_
_entity_poly.entity_id
_entity_poly.type
_entity_poly.pdbx_seq_one_letter_code
_entity_poly.pdbx_strand_id
1 'polypeptide(L)'
;MLSVNCVCVLWVASLVMFANAQDDFTELQSDNFVWRRYPNKYLSGNNDIVITDSSLEDCLKRCAEDSECNSFDYVESQGKCMFTIISLANGGQLGGSTVVDYYQKMEAFVRPTEPPTEAPTEAPTEAPTEAPTEAPTAAPTQGQDPGPERTEDYTEEVVRYGEYYYTKIPGHYLIGYNTLTVNNVEIEQCLQLCRKSVTFYGFECKSVDYVSAEMTCILSDSSRDNDSGMGKDESIDYYESYTFVPDDGEDDPKDVPHITLEVSDLVTGRPVIGVEVRLYKFDQNETAETGDRKYAFLKQVLTDGDGEADSFFSTESDFEAGMYLLRVESGGYYSNKNIATFYTHIDVTFEVKSNLKAYEVNINLAPYGYSTTGAIAT
;
A
#
# COMPACT_ATOMS: atom_id res chain seq x y z
N MET A 1 55.99 -3.55 -23.10
CA MET A 1 55.22 -4.79 -23.40
C MET A 1 55.03 -5.55 -22.10
N LEU A 2 53.90 -6.25 -21.97
CA LEU A 2 53.31 -6.94 -20.80
C LEU A 2 52.37 -5.99 -20.01
N SER A 3 51.07 -5.96 -20.30
CA SER A 3 50.01 -6.99 -20.22
C SER A 3 49.20 -6.78 -18.93
N VAL A 4 48.03 -6.18 -19.12
CA VAL A 4 46.96 -6.02 -18.12
C VAL A 4 46.39 -7.40 -17.78
N ASN A 5 46.27 -7.72 -16.49
CA ASN A 5 45.32 -8.72 -16.00
C ASN A 5 44.45 -8.06 -14.94
N CYS A 6 43.18 -7.91 -15.29
CA CYS A 6 42.11 -7.42 -14.43
C CYS A 6 41.62 -8.60 -13.58
N VAL A 7 41.60 -8.45 -12.25
CA VAL A 7 40.93 -9.39 -11.35
C VAL A 7 39.84 -8.59 -10.64
N CYS A 8 38.59 -8.97 -10.90
CA CYS A 8 37.40 -8.46 -10.20
C CYS A 8 37.53 -8.72 -8.70
N VAL A 9 37.39 -7.66 -7.91
CA VAL A 9 37.19 -7.76 -6.47
C VAL A 9 35.69 -7.99 -6.24
N LEU A 10 35.35 -9.20 -5.82
CA LEU A 10 34.06 -9.53 -5.21
C LEU A 10 33.95 -8.77 -3.88
N TRP A 11 32.98 -7.86 -3.78
CA TRP A 11 32.60 -7.25 -2.51
C TRP A 11 31.68 -8.23 -1.76
N VAL A 12 32.11 -8.63 -0.56
CA VAL A 12 31.25 -9.29 0.43
C VAL A 12 30.92 -8.21 1.46
N ALA A 13 29.69 -7.71 1.46
CA ALA A 13 29.23 -6.75 2.46
C ALA A 13 29.20 -7.45 3.83
N SER A 14 29.87 -6.87 4.83
CA SER A 14 29.84 -7.35 6.21
C SER A 14 28.98 -6.40 7.04
N LEU A 15 27.91 -6.93 7.64
CA LEU A 15 27.03 -6.21 8.56
C LEU A 15 27.83 -5.70 9.77
N VAL A 16 27.83 -4.39 10.03
CA VAL A 16 28.48 -3.79 11.21
C VAL A 16 27.40 -3.48 12.25
N MET A 17 27.53 -4.02 13.46
CA MET A 17 26.62 -3.76 14.59
C MET A 17 27.17 -2.66 15.50
N PHE A 18 26.33 -1.67 15.82
CA PHE A 18 26.59 -0.69 16.89
C PHE A 18 25.57 -0.89 18.01
N ALA A 19 26.05 -1.14 19.24
CA ALA A 19 25.21 -1.26 20.42
C ALA A 19 25.16 0.09 21.16
N ASN A 20 23.96 0.69 21.26
CA ASN A 20 23.74 1.93 21.99
C ASN A 20 23.08 1.58 23.33
N ALA A 21 23.79 1.72 24.44
CA ALA A 21 23.43 1.13 25.73
C ALA A 21 22.27 1.82 26.49
N GLN A 22 21.51 2.69 25.83
CA GLN A 22 20.45 3.50 26.45
C GLN A 22 19.04 3.13 25.94
N ASP A 23 18.93 2.44 24.81
CA ASP A 23 17.66 2.03 24.22
C ASP A 23 17.63 0.50 24.01
N ASP A 24 16.46 -0.14 24.15
CA ASP A 24 16.25 -1.61 24.07
C ASP A 24 16.35 -2.16 22.62
N PHE A 25 17.29 -1.62 21.83
CA PHE A 25 17.53 -2.00 20.44
C PHE A 25 19.01 -1.95 20.04
N THR A 26 19.33 -2.67 18.96
CA THR A 26 20.63 -2.60 18.27
C THR A 26 20.46 -2.02 16.87
N GLU A 27 21.37 -1.17 16.43
CA GLU A 27 21.37 -0.65 15.06
C GLU A 27 22.15 -1.58 14.13
N LEU A 28 21.55 -1.86 12.98
CA LEU A 28 22.15 -2.61 11.89
C LEU A 28 22.17 -1.72 10.66
N GLN A 29 23.34 -1.60 10.04
CA GLN A 29 23.50 -0.79 8.83
C GLN A 29 23.53 -1.71 7.60
N SER A 30 22.68 -1.44 6.62
CA SER A 30 22.75 -2.01 5.27
C SER A 30 23.15 -0.94 4.26
N ASP A 31 23.36 -1.33 2.99
CA ASP A 31 23.86 -0.43 1.95
C ASP A 31 23.01 0.84 1.74
N ASN A 32 21.69 0.78 2.01
CA ASN A 32 20.75 1.87 1.74
C ASN A 32 19.90 2.31 2.95
N PHE A 33 19.84 1.54 4.03
CA PHE A 33 18.96 1.81 5.16
C PHE A 33 19.65 1.55 6.50
N VAL A 34 19.17 2.24 7.54
CA VAL A 34 19.50 1.92 8.93
C VAL A 34 18.33 1.12 9.50
N TRP A 35 18.62 0.07 10.25
CA TRP A 35 17.62 -0.79 10.87
C TRP A 35 17.76 -0.76 12.38
N ARG A 36 16.64 -0.65 13.09
CA ARG A 36 16.58 -0.90 14.53
C ARG A 36 16.07 -2.30 14.78
N ARG A 37 16.90 -3.15 15.39
CA ARG A 37 16.54 -4.49 15.82
C ARG A 37 16.20 -4.48 17.31
N TYR A 38 15.02 -4.95 17.64
CA TYR A 38 14.56 -5.15 19.00
C TYR A 38 14.52 -6.66 19.29
N PRO A 39 15.51 -7.18 20.04
CA PRO A 39 15.61 -8.61 20.26
C PRO A 39 14.48 -9.12 21.16
N ASN A 40 13.97 -10.32 20.89
CA ASN A 40 12.90 -10.94 21.68
C ASN A 40 11.60 -10.12 21.70
N LYS A 41 11.33 -9.39 20.61
CA LYS A 41 10.14 -8.58 20.41
C LYS A 41 9.49 -8.95 19.09
N TYR A 42 8.19 -8.72 19.01
CA TYR A 42 7.41 -8.90 17.79
C TYR A 42 6.31 -7.86 17.73
N LEU A 43 5.84 -7.55 16.54
CA LEU A 43 4.70 -6.67 16.35
C LEU A 43 3.40 -7.47 16.40
N SER A 44 2.58 -7.25 17.43
CA SER A 44 1.37 -8.06 17.59
C SER A 44 0.29 -7.69 16.57
N GLY A 45 -0.21 -8.68 15.83
CA GLY A 45 -1.39 -8.54 14.98
C GLY A 45 -1.14 -8.18 13.51
N ASN A 46 0.11 -8.03 13.07
CA ASN A 46 0.42 -7.36 11.79
C ASN A 46 1.47 -8.11 10.98
N ASN A 47 1.13 -9.28 10.45
CA ASN A 47 2.07 -10.18 9.76
C ASN A 47 1.48 -10.62 8.40
N ASP A 48 1.11 -9.63 7.57
CA ASP A 48 0.28 -9.86 6.37
C ASP A 48 1.05 -10.48 5.21
N ILE A 49 2.36 -10.26 5.12
CA ILE A 49 3.23 -10.90 4.13
C ILE A 49 4.17 -11.83 4.86
N VAL A 50 3.89 -13.12 4.78
CA VAL A 50 4.71 -14.17 5.41
C VAL A 50 5.58 -14.86 4.38
N ILE A 51 6.89 -14.76 4.56
CA ILE A 51 7.87 -15.42 3.71
C ILE A 51 8.68 -16.39 4.57
N THR A 52 8.97 -17.57 4.03
CA THR A 52 9.71 -18.65 4.72
C THR A 52 10.99 -18.98 3.96
N ASP A 53 11.91 -19.72 4.59
CA ASP A 53 13.21 -20.12 4.02
C ASP A 53 14.12 -18.96 3.56
N SER A 54 13.97 -17.78 4.17
CA SER A 54 14.74 -16.58 3.85
C SER A 54 15.78 -16.26 4.94
N SER A 55 16.98 -15.82 4.52
CA SER A 55 17.95 -15.30 5.47
C SER A 55 17.50 -13.93 5.99
N LEU A 56 18.04 -13.51 7.14
CA LEU A 56 17.80 -12.16 7.65
C LEU A 56 18.18 -11.08 6.61
N GLU A 57 19.26 -11.30 5.87
CA GLU A 57 19.74 -10.38 4.83
C GLU A 57 18.73 -10.25 3.68
N ASP A 58 18.13 -11.37 3.24
CA ASP A 58 17.09 -11.36 2.22
C ASP A 58 15.88 -10.54 2.67
N CYS A 59 15.52 -10.63 3.96
CA CYS A 59 14.36 -9.92 4.49
C CYS A 59 14.61 -8.43 4.68
N LEU A 60 15.79 -8.06 5.16
CA LEU A 60 16.24 -6.66 5.19
C LEU A 60 16.23 -6.05 3.80
N LYS A 61 16.75 -6.78 2.80
CA LYS A 61 16.77 -6.32 1.41
C LYS A 61 15.37 -6.17 0.83
N ARG A 62 14.49 -7.15 1.02
CA ARG A 62 13.15 -7.13 0.43
C ARG A 62 12.28 -6.03 1.03
N CYS A 63 12.30 -5.86 2.36
CA CYS A 63 11.61 -4.74 2.99
C CYS A 63 12.26 -3.38 2.64
N ALA A 64 13.56 -3.35 2.34
CA ALA A 64 14.20 -2.13 1.83
C ALA A 64 13.68 -1.72 0.44
N GLU A 65 13.51 -2.69 -0.46
CA GLU A 65 13.04 -2.49 -1.85
C GLU A 65 11.52 -2.24 -1.94
N ASP A 66 10.76 -2.71 -0.95
CA ASP A 66 9.33 -2.46 -0.82
C ASP A 66 9.08 -1.09 -0.16
N SER A 67 8.40 -0.19 -0.88
CA SER A 67 8.06 1.16 -0.41
C SER A 67 6.99 1.14 0.69
N GLU A 68 6.16 0.11 0.75
CA GLU A 68 5.11 -0.02 1.76
C GLU A 68 5.64 -0.69 3.05
N CYS A 69 6.76 -1.42 2.95
CA CYS A 69 7.32 -2.13 4.10
C CYS A 69 8.04 -1.19 5.07
N ASN A 70 7.47 -1.05 6.27
CA ASN A 70 8.01 -0.21 7.35
C ASN A 70 8.70 -1.01 8.45
N SER A 71 8.27 -2.26 8.67
CA SER A 71 8.97 -3.16 9.59
C SER A 71 8.65 -4.63 9.32
N PHE A 72 9.35 -5.53 10.01
CA PHE A 72 9.05 -6.96 9.97
C PHE A 72 9.47 -7.68 11.24
N ASP A 73 8.79 -8.80 11.50
CA ASP A 73 9.17 -9.80 12.50
C ASP A 73 10.00 -10.91 11.85
N TYR A 74 11.08 -11.35 12.51
CA TYR A 74 11.94 -12.43 12.04
C TYR A 74 12.04 -13.58 13.04
N VAL A 75 11.83 -14.81 12.57
CA VAL A 75 12.04 -16.05 13.32
C VAL A 75 13.26 -16.75 12.75
N GLU A 76 14.41 -16.58 13.39
CA GLU A 76 15.71 -17.10 12.90
C GLU A 76 15.69 -18.62 12.70
N SER A 77 15.11 -19.37 13.64
CA SER A 77 15.03 -20.84 13.56
C SER A 77 14.24 -21.38 12.35
N GLN A 78 13.43 -20.54 11.71
CA GLN A 78 12.56 -20.90 10.60
C GLN A 78 12.92 -20.16 9.30
N GLY A 79 13.89 -19.24 9.33
CA GLY A 79 14.14 -18.33 8.21
C GLY A 79 12.88 -17.57 7.79
N LYS A 80 12.03 -17.21 8.75
CA LYS A 80 10.68 -16.71 8.47
C LYS A 80 10.59 -15.21 8.76
N CYS A 81 10.12 -14.46 7.78
CA CYS A 81 9.94 -13.02 7.84
C CYS A 81 8.47 -12.67 7.66
N MET A 82 7.98 -11.76 8.48
CA MET A 82 6.60 -11.33 8.45
C MET A 82 6.58 -9.80 8.35
N PHE A 83 6.32 -9.30 7.15
CA PHE A 83 6.42 -7.87 6.83
C PHE A 83 5.13 -7.13 7.14
N THR A 84 5.27 -5.83 7.40
CA THR A 84 4.15 -4.96 7.71
C THR A 84 4.42 -3.50 7.35
N ILE A 85 3.35 -2.78 7.06
CA ILE A 85 3.33 -1.32 6.88
C ILE A 85 3.30 -0.58 8.23
N ILE A 86 3.13 -1.29 9.35
CA ILE A 86 3.13 -0.73 10.69
C ILE A 86 4.55 -0.82 11.26
N SER A 87 4.93 0.09 12.14
CA SER A 87 6.16 0.13 12.89
C SER A 87 5.93 0.81 14.24
N LEU A 88 6.94 0.86 15.11
CA LEU A 88 6.85 1.67 16.32
C LEU A 88 6.62 3.16 16.05
N ALA A 89 7.02 3.66 14.88
CA ALA A 89 6.84 5.07 14.54
C ALA A 89 5.38 5.44 14.22
N ASN A 90 4.54 4.48 13.80
CA ASN A 90 3.16 4.71 13.39
C ASN A 90 2.14 3.93 14.26
N GLY A 91 2.43 3.80 15.55
CA GLY A 91 1.49 3.27 16.54
C GLY A 91 1.56 1.76 16.80
N GLY A 92 2.50 1.06 16.17
CA GLY A 92 2.77 -0.35 16.43
C GLY A 92 3.20 -0.60 17.88
N GLN A 93 2.63 -1.64 18.50
CA GLN A 93 2.98 -2.05 19.86
C GLN A 93 3.76 -3.36 19.86
N LEU A 94 4.90 -3.38 20.55
CA LEU A 94 5.69 -4.59 20.68
C LEU A 94 5.15 -5.51 21.78
N GLY A 95 4.92 -6.76 21.39
CA GLY A 95 4.80 -7.89 22.30
C GLY A 95 6.17 -8.45 22.69
N GLY A 96 6.20 -9.23 23.77
CA GLY A 96 7.38 -9.99 24.17
C GLY A 96 7.40 -11.37 23.52
N SER A 97 8.53 -11.74 22.92
CA SER A 97 8.78 -13.08 22.40
C SER A 97 10.03 -13.68 23.05
N THR A 98 10.31 -14.94 22.79
CA THR A 98 11.59 -15.59 23.13
C THR A 98 12.32 -16.12 21.90
N VAL A 99 11.71 -15.98 20.72
CA VAL A 99 12.15 -16.61 19.47
C VAL A 99 11.98 -15.72 18.24
N VAL A 100 11.47 -14.50 18.45
CA VAL A 100 11.19 -13.52 17.38
C VAL A 100 11.93 -12.24 17.70
N ASP A 101 12.55 -11.67 16.67
CA ASP A 101 13.13 -10.35 16.71
C ASP A 101 12.37 -9.42 15.77
N TYR A 102 12.18 -8.17 16.22
CA TYR A 102 11.49 -7.14 15.46
C TYR A 102 12.49 -6.20 14.80
N TYR A 103 12.29 -5.89 13.53
CA TYR A 103 13.18 -5.05 12.71
C TYR A 103 12.39 -3.88 12.14
N GLN A 104 12.76 -2.66 12.55
CA GLN A 104 12.18 -1.43 12.05
C GLN A 104 13.09 -0.78 11.01
N LYS A 105 12.51 -0.44 9.85
CA LYS A 105 13.18 0.33 8.80
C LYS A 105 13.28 1.78 9.26
N MET A 106 14.48 2.35 9.21
CA MET A 106 14.72 3.77 9.45
C MET A 106 15.13 4.41 8.14
N GLU A 107 14.58 5.58 7.84
CA GLU A 107 15.10 6.41 6.77
C GLU A 107 16.53 6.82 7.08
N ALA A 108 17.43 6.65 6.11
CA ALA A 108 18.81 7.07 6.26
C ALA A 108 18.86 8.59 6.38
N PHE A 109 19.24 9.11 7.55
CA PHE A 109 19.51 10.53 7.74
C PHE A 109 20.75 10.90 6.92
N VAL A 110 20.58 11.29 5.66
CA VAL A 110 21.63 11.96 4.90
C VAL A 110 21.89 13.26 5.64
N ARG A 111 22.96 13.31 6.43
CA ARG A 111 23.38 14.53 7.12
C ARG A 111 23.46 15.65 6.06
N PRO A 112 22.67 16.74 6.17
CA PRO A 112 22.81 17.85 5.27
C PRO A 112 24.26 18.31 5.33
N THR A 113 24.96 18.27 4.20
CA THR A 113 26.25 18.95 4.09
C THR A 113 25.95 20.43 4.31
N GLU A 114 26.40 20.98 5.44
CA GLU A 114 26.14 22.38 5.79
C GLU A 114 26.54 23.27 4.60
N PRO A 115 25.61 24.08 4.04
CA PRO A 115 25.99 25.03 3.01
C PRO A 115 27.00 26.03 3.60
N PRO A 116 27.95 26.53 2.81
CA PRO A 116 28.95 27.47 3.31
C PRO A 116 28.24 28.71 3.88
N THR A 117 28.54 29.02 5.14
CA THR A 117 28.05 30.21 5.84
C THR A 117 28.53 31.47 5.11
N GLU A 118 27.59 32.26 4.57
CA GLU A 118 27.84 33.64 4.20
C GLU A 118 27.07 34.63 5.11
N ALA A 119 27.66 35.82 5.20
CA ALA A 119 27.69 36.77 6.32
C ALA A 119 26.37 37.52 6.66
N PRO A 120 26.26 38.13 7.86
CA PRO A 120 25.00 38.75 8.32
C PRO A 120 24.72 40.04 7.55
N THR A 121 23.47 40.20 7.09
CA THR A 121 22.98 41.47 6.54
C THR A 121 21.86 41.99 7.43
N GLU A 122 21.97 43.28 7.79
CA GLU A 122 21.23 43.98 8.84
C GLU A 122 19.73 44.14 8.57
N ALA A 123 18.97 44.29 9.65
CA ALA A 123 17.54 44.56 9.69
C ALA A 123 17.19 46.01 9.31
N PRO A 124 15.93 46.26 8.93
CA PRO A 124 15.27 47.47 9.37
C PRO A 124 13.89 47.25 10.05
N THR A 125 13.66 48.15 10.99
CA THR A 125 12.62 48.30 12.01
C THR A 125 11.27 48.84 11.50
N GLU A 126 10.19 48.23 12.03
CA GLU A 126 8.80 48.65 12.37
C GLU A 126 7.96 49.67 11.57
N ALA A 127 6.65 49.37 11.42
CA ALA A 127 5.56 49.98 12.22
C ALA A 127 4.18 49.28 12.00
N PRO A 128 3.22 49.33 12.97
CA PRO A 128 1.94 48.63 12.92
C PRO A 128 0.74 49.56 12.64
N THR A 129 -0.30 49.12 11.91
CA THR A 129 -1.64 49.78 11.95
C THR A 129 -2.82 48.86 11.57
N GLU A 130 -3.68 48.65 12.58
CA GLU A 130 -5.15 48.50 12.68
C GLU A 130 -6.08 47.89 11.58
N ALA A 131 -6.99 47.03 12.07
CA ALA A 131 -8.33 46.68 11.53
C ALA A 131 -9.39 47.75 11.96
N PRO A 132 -10.72 47.67 11.70
CA PRO A 132 -11.58 46.62 11.10
C PRO A 132 -12.65 47.15 10.11
N THR A 133 -13.55 46.28 9.61
CA THR A 133 -15.06 46.40 9.60
C THR A 133 -15.74 45.72 8.39
N GLU A 134 -16.88 45.09 8.68
CA GLU A 134 -17.74 44.17 7.91
C GLU A 134 -18.60 44.76 6.76
N ALA A 135 -18.93 43.87 5.79
CA ALA A 135 -20.18 43.53 5.03
C ALA A 135 -21.32 44.58 4.79
N PRO A 136 -22.38 44.36 3.93
CA PRO A 136 -22.79 43.13 3.22
C PRO A 136 -23.45 43.28 1.78
N THR A 137 -23.71 42.12 1.13
CA THR A 137 -24.87 41.71 0.27
C THR A 137 -25.22 42.32 -1.12
N ALA A 138 -25.32 41.46 -2.15
CA ALA A 138 -26.53 41.11 -2.98
C ALA A 138 -26.12 40.40 -4.31
N ALA A 139 -26.43 39.11 -4.56
CA ALA A 139 -27.68 38.49 -5.07
C ALA A 139 -27.54 38.03 -6.57
N PRO A 140 -28.48 37.25 -7.16
CA PRO A 140 -28.39 35.80 -7.36
C PRO A 140 -28.38 35.37 -8.85
N THR A 141 -27.97 34.14 -9.16
CA THR A 141 -28.37 33.47 -10.42
C THR A 141 -28.73 32.01 -10.16
N GLN A 142 -30.01 31.67 -10.35
CA GLN A 142 -30.52 30.30 -10.42
C GLN A 142 -30.44 29.76 -11.86
N GLY A 143 -30.23 28.45 -11.98
CA GLY A 143 -30.35 27.68 -13.22
C GLY A 143 -30.40 26.16 -13.01
N GLN A 144 -31.47 25.68 -12.37
CA GLN A 144 -32.19 24.37 -12.48
C GLN A 144 -31.46 23.00 -12.65
N ASP A 145 -31.45 22.22 -11.55
CA ASP A 145 -31.99 20.84 -11.26
C ASP A 145 -31.58 19.61 -12.12
N PRO A 146 -31.19 18.46 -11.48
CA PRO A 146 -32.19 17.46 -11.07
C PRO A 146 -31.95 16.75 -9.71
N GLY A 147 -33.03 16.60 -8.90
CA GLY A 147 -33.21 15.54 -7.89
C GLY A 147 -32.86 15.93 -6.44
N PRO A 148 -33.52 15.36 -5.41
CA PRO A 148 -33.67 16.03 -4.11
C PRO A 148 -32.36 16.05 -3.31
N GLU A 149 -31.65 17.18 -3.36
CA GLU A 149 -30.51 17.47 -2.49
C GLU A 149 -30.96 17.68 -1.04
N ARG A 150 -30.36 16.88 -0.15
CA ARG A 150 -30.20 17.24 1.26
C ARG A 150 -29.33 18.50 1.27
N THR A 151 -29.87 19.64 1.70
CA THR A 151 -29.13 20.91 1.78
C THR A 151 -28.15 20.85 2.95
N GLU A 152 -26.94 20.38 2.69
CA GLU A 152 -25.87 20.35 3.67
C GLU A 152 -25.00 21.60 3.53
N ASP A 153 -24.74 22.28 4.66
CA ASP A 153 -24.10 23.61 4.75
C ASP A 153 -22.56 23.54 4.65
N TYR A 154 -22.03 22.54 3.97
CA TYR A 154 -20.59 22.31 3.87
C TYR A 154 -20.14 22.07 2.43
N THR A 155 -18.88 22.45 2.16
CA THR A 155 -18.26 22.28 0.85
C THR A 155 -17.60 20.91 0.79
N GLU A 156 -17.92 20.15 -0.25
CA GLU A 156 -17.27 18.87 -0.54
C GLU A 156 -16.17 19.07 -1.58
N GLU A 157 -15.02 18.44 -1.36
CA GLU A 157 -13.90 18.37 -2.28
C GLU A 157 -13.67 16.91 -2.65
N VAL A 158 -13.41 16.63 -3.92
CA VAL A 158 -12.92 15.30 -4.33
C VAL A 158 -11.40 15.36 -4.35
N VAL A 159 -10.78 14.49 -3.56
CA VAL A 159 -9.33 14.43 -3.40
C VAL A 159 -8.83 13.03 -3.72
N ARG A 160 -7.61 12.95 -4.26
CA ARG A 160 -6.97 11.69 -4.65
C ARG A 160 -5.75 11.42 -3.76
N TYR A 161 -5.69 10.21 -3.21
CA TYR A 161 -4.53 9.69 -2.49
C TYR A 161 -4.18 8.31 -3.04
N GLY A 162 -3.00 8.21 -3.68
CA GLY A 162 -2.65 7.05 -4.50
C GLY A 162 -3.63 6.85 -5.66
N GLU A 163 -4.22 5.66 -5.76
CA GLU A 163 -5.22 5.30 -6.79
C GLU A 163 -6.67 5.52 -6.34
N TYR A 164 -6.88 5.99 -5.11
CA TYR A 164 -8.21 6.08 -4.50
C TYR A 164 -8.69 7.52 -4.37
N TYR A 165 -9.98 7.70 -4.62
CA TYR A 165 -10.68 8.97 -4.52
C TYR A 165 -11.51 9.02 -3.23
N TYR A 166 -11.53 10.20 -2.61
CA TYR A 166 -12.24 10.44 -1.36
C TYR A 166 -13.04 11.73 -1.46
N THR A 167 -14.23 11.71 -0.88
CA THR A 167 -14.93 12.94 -0.54
C THR A 167 -14.26 13.50 0.71
N LYS A 168 -13.71 14.69 0.60
CA LYS A 168 -13.20 15.47 1.72
C LYS A 168 -14.21 16.55 2.07
N ILE A 169 -14.54 16.70 3.34
CA ILE A 169 -15.28 17.86 3.85
C ILE A 169 -14.35 18.62 4.81
N PRO A 170 -13.70 19.70 4.36
CA PRO A 170 -12.78 20.45 5.19
C PRO A 170 -13.48 21.07 6.41
N GLY A 171 -12.80 21.03 7.56
CA GLY A 171 -13.30 21.65 8.79
C GLY A 171 -14.55 21.00 9.39
N HIS A 172 -14.80 19.74 9.06
CA HIS A 172 -15.94 18.97 9.56
C HIS A 172 -15.51 17.58 10.02
N TYR A 173 -16.31 16.98 10.90
CA TYR A 173 -16.06 15.65 11.45
C TYR A 173 -17.37 14.91 11.75
N LEU A 174 -17.31 13.60 11.96
CA LEU A 174 -18.48 12.79 12.24
C LEU A 174 -18.83 12.82 13.75
N ILE A 175 -20.02 13.32 14.11
CA ILE A 175 -20.37 13.54 15.54
C ILE A 175 -20.64 12.22 16.26
N GLY A 176 -19.83 11.88 17.26
CA GLY A 176 -20.11 10.77 18.17
C GLY A 176 -19.66 9.40 17.67
N TYR A 177 -18.91 9.37 16.58
CA TYR A 177 -18.39 8.15 15.96
C TYR A 177 -16.87 8.18 16.06
N ASN A 178 -16.34 7.23 16.83
CA ASN A 178 -14.91 6.97 16.94
C ASN A 178 -14.75 5.49 17.24
N THR A 179 -14.50 4.70 16.19
CA THR A 179 -14.27 3.26 16.33
C THR A 179 -12.83 3.01 16.78
N LEU A 180 -11.87 3.69 16.15
CA LEU A 180 -10.45 3.57 16.47
C LEU A 180 -9.72 4.89 16.23
N THR A 181 -8.86 5.28 17.17
CA THR A 181 -7.95 6.43 17.01
C THR A 181 -6.52 5.96 16.84
N VAL A 182 -5.85 6.41 15.79
CA VAL A 182 -4.45 6.14 15.45
C VAL A 182 -3.70 7.47 15.42
N ASN A 183 -2.58 7.55 16.13
CA ASN A 183 -1.78 8.78 16.24
C ASN A 183 -0.48 8.66 15.43
N ASN A 184 0.13 9.80 15.11
CA ASN A 184 1.38 9.91 14.36
C ASN A 184 1.30 9.25 12.97
N VAL A 185 0.19 9.44 12.27
CA VAL A 185 -0.02 8.94 10.91
C VAL A 185 -0.35 10.10 9.98
N GLU A 186 0.27 10.12 8.81
CA GLU A 186 -0.08 11.06 7.74
C GLU A 186 -1.43 10.69 7.10
N ILE A 187 -2.07 11.65 6.43
CA ILE A 187 -3.41 11.46 5.85
C ILE A 187 -3.47 10.26 4.88
N GLU A 188 -2.48 10.09 4.00
CA GLU A 188 -2.47 8.98 3.05
C GLU A 188 -2.43 7.62 3.76
N GLN A 189 -1.60 7.52 4.80
CA GLN A 189 -1.53 6.32 5.64
C GLN A 189 -2.81 6.08 6.44
N CYS A 190 -3.41 7.14 6.97
CA CYS A 190 -4.68 7.10 7.66
C CYS A 190 -5.80 6.51 6.78
N LEU A 191 -5.91 6.97 5.53
CA LEU A 191 -6.90 6.47 4.58
C LEU A 191 -6.65 5.00 4.19
N GLN A 192 -5.39 4.59 4.05
CA GLN A 192 -5.04 3.18 3.83
C GLN A 192 -5.43 2.29 5.02
N LEU A 193 -5.20 2.75 6.25
CA LEU A 193 -5.62 2.04 7.46
C LEU A 193 -7.14 1.87 7.52
N CYS A 194 -7.90 2.86 7.08
CA CYS A 194 -9.35 2.76 6.96
C CYS A 194 -9.74 1.69 5.93
N ARG A 195 -9.19 1.71 4.72
CA ARG A 195 -9.49 0.69 3.70
C ARG A 195 -9.20 -0.74 4.15
N LYS A 196 -8.07 -0.93 4.84
CA LYS A 196 -7.63 -2.25 5.31
C LYS A 196 -8.14 -2.59 6.73
N SER A 197 -9.07 -1.81 7.27
CA SER A 197 -9.57 -1.93 8.65
C SER A 197 -10.22 -3.28 8.97
N VAL A 198 -10.88 -3.92 8.01
CA VAL A 198 -11.48 -5.26 8.22
C VAL A 198 -10.38 -6.26 8.55
N THR A 199 -9.27 -6.19 7.83
CA THR A 199 -8.11 -7.07 8.01
C THR A 199 -7.34 -6.73 9.30
N PHE A 200 -7.09 -5.44 9.56
CA PHE A 200 -6.23 -5.00 10.67
C PHE A 200 -6.93 -4.91 12.02
N TYR A 201 -8.19 -4.50 12.02
CA TYR A 201 -8.92 -4.12 13.23
C TYR A 201 -10.23 -4.90 13.41
N GLY A 202 -10.64 -5.67 12.40
CA GLY A 202 -11.85 -6.49 12.47
C GLY A 202 -13.16 -5.71 12.35
N PHE A 203 -13.12 -4.50 11.77
CA PHE A 203 -14.30 -3.69 11.47
C PHE A 203 -14.19 -3.05 10.09
N GLU A 204 -15.31 -2.78 9.44
CA GLU A 204 -15.37 -2.10 8.13
C GLU A 204 -15.42 -0.58 8.35
N CYS A 205 -14.29 0.09 8.15
CA CYS A 205 -14.22 1.56 8.20
C CYS A 205 -14.88 2.17 6.96
N LYS A 206 -15.74 3.15 7.18
CA LYS A 206 -16.49 3.88 6.15
C LYS A 206 -16.07 5.34 6.04
N SER A 207 -15.57 5.94 7.12
CA SER A 207 -15.09 7.32 7.12
C SER A 207 -13.92 7.52 8.08
N VAL A 208 -13.26 8.66 7.91
CA VAL A 208 -12.12 9.10 8.69
C VAL A 208 -12.32 10.55 9.11
N ASP A 209 -12.08 10.86 10.38
CA ASP A 209 -11.83 12.24 10.83
C ASP A 209 -10.33 12.41 11.05
N TYR A 210 -9.71 13.37 10.36
CA TYR A 210 -8.26 13.58 10.41
C TYR A 210 -7.90 14.94 10.99
N VAL A 211 -7.12 14.93 12.06
CA VAL A 211 -6.59 16.12 12.73
C VAL A 211 -5.17 16.36 12.24
N SER A 212 -5.02 17.22 11.23
CA SER A 212 -3.74 17.43 10.54
C SER A 212 -2.62 17.95 11.45
N ALA A 213 -2.95 18.88 12.36
CA ALA A 213 -1.98 19.46 13.29
C ALA A 213 -1.41 18.43 14.29
N GLU A 214 -2.16 17.37 14.57
CA GLU A 214 -1.80 16.34 15.55
C GLU A 214 -1.44 15.00 14.88
N MET A 215 -1.47 14.92 13.55
CA MET A 215 -1.31 13.67 12.78
C MET A 215 -2.16 12.53 13.35
N THR A 216 -3.39 12.86 13.73
CA THR A 216 -4.31 11.95 14.41
C THR A 216 -5.43 11.56 13.46
N CYS A 217 -5.64 10.26 13.34
CA CYS A 217 -6.55 9.60 12.44
C CYS A 217 -7.62 8.86 13.23
N ILE A 218 -8.87 9.24 13.05
CA ILE A 218 -10.01 8.62 13.73
C ILE A 218 -10.81 7.86 12.68
N LEU A 219 -10.78 6.53 12.76
CA LEU A 219 -11.49 5.63 11.86
C LEU A 219 -12.88 5.35 12.43
N SER A 220 -13.88 5.33 11.54
CA SER A 220 -15.28 5.13 11.90
C SER A 220 -15.93 4.10 10.98
N ASP A 221 -16.72 3.18 11.55
CA ASP A 221 -17.53 2.19 10.82
C ASP A 221 -18.87 2.75 10.27
N SER A 222 -18.98 4.07 10.30
CA SER A 222 -20.16 4.87 10.02
C SER A 222 -19.81 5.99 9.04
N SER A 223 -20.82 6.59 8.41
CA SER A 223 -20.66 7.68 7.45
C SER A 223 -21.75 8.74 7.66
N ARG A 224 -21.62 9.88 6.98
CA ARG A 224 -22.60 10.98 7.00
C ARG A 224 -24.02 10.58 6.57
N ASP A 225 -24.15 9.50 5.80
CA ASP A 225 -25.44 8.98 5.30
C ASP A 225 -26.22 8.19 6.35
N ASN A 226 -25.50 7.53 7.27
CA ASN A 226 -26.09 6.68 8.31
C ASN A 226 -26.15 7.38 9.68
N ASP A 227 -25.44 8.52 9.81
CA ASP A 227 -25.01 9.28 11.00
C ASP A 227 -25.84 10.47 11.54
N SER A 228 -25.61 10.85 12.81
CA SER A 228 -26.21 11.92 13.63
C SER A 228 -25.86 13.35 13.21
N GLY A 229 -25.36 13.52 11.99
CA GLY A 229 -24.93 14.80 11.41
C GLY A 229 -23.43 15.07 11.56
N MET A 230 -22.96 16.03 10.77
CA MET A 230 -21.57 16.48 10.74
C MET A 230 -21.36 17.60 11.76
N GLY A 231 -20.28 17.50 12.52
CA GLY A 231 -19.78 18.55 13.41
C GLY A 231 -18.89 19.50 12.62
N LYS A 232 -18.69 20.70 13.14
CA LYS A 232 -17.81 21.71 12.54
C LYS A 232 -16.64 22.01 13.47
N ASP A 233 -15.43 21.81 12.97
CA ASP A 233 -14.17 22.16 13.62
C ASP A 233 -13.12 22.36 12.52
N GLU A 234 -12.61 23.59 12.37
CA GLU A 234 -11.66 23.95 11.30
C GLU A 234 -10.32 23.19 11.38
N SER A 235 -10.03 22.51 12.48
CA SER A 235 -8.82 21.70 12.65
C SER A 235 -8.95 20.25 12.19
N ILE A 236 -10.17 19.81 11.85
CA ILE A 236 -10.50 18.42 11.52
C ILE A 236 -11.11 18.35 10.13
N ASP A 237 -10.56 17.46 9.30
CA ASP A 237 -11.09 17.19 7.97
C ASP A 237 -11.73 15.79 7.95
N TYR A 238 -12.97 15.71 7.47
CA TYR A 238 -13.68 14.45 7.26
C TYR A 238 -13.36 13.89 5.88
N TYR A 239 -13.19 12.58 5.81
CA TYR A 239 -12.96 11.83 4.59
C TYR A 239 -13.87 10.60 4.52
N GLU A 240 -14.41 10.31 3.36
CA GLU A 240 -15.09 9.04 3.05
C GLU A 240 -14.77 8.59 1.63
N SER A 241 -14.91 7.29 1.35
CA SER A 241 -14.63 6.76 0.01
C SER A 241 -15.55 7.40 -1.03
N TYR A 242 -14.98 7.94 -2.10
CA TYR A 242 -15.77 8.53 -3.19
C TYR A 242 -16.16 7.46 -4.20
N THR A 243 -17.46 7.20 -4.33
CA THR A 243 -17.99 6.14 -5.20
C THR A 243 -18.24 6.59 -6.64
N PHE A 244 -18.08 7.89 -6.94
CA PHE A 244 -18.50 8.47 -8.22
C PHE A 244 -17.42 9.35 -8.87
N VAL A 245 -16.25 8.77 -9.23
CA VAL A 245 -15.10 9.48 -9.84
C VAL A 245 -15.56 10.59 -10.80
N PRO A 246 -15.22 11.88 -10.57
CA PRO A 246 -15.69 12.96 -11.42
C PRO A 246 -14.98 12.84 -12.76
N ASP A 247 -15.72 13.00 -13.86
CA ASP A 247 -15.18 13.08 -15.22
C ASP A 247 -14.38 14.39 -15.35
N ASP A 248 -13.13 14.39 -14.87
CA ASP A 248 -12.22 15.54 -14.85
C ASP A 248 -11.52 15.76 -16.19
N GLY A 249 -11.87 14.98 -17.23
CA GLY A 249 -11.37 15.16 -18.59
C GLY A 249 -9.85 14.96 -18.73
N GLU A 250 -9.20 14.46 -17.68
CA GLU A 250 -7.92 13.77 -17.72
C GLU A 250 -8.27 12.28 -17.87
N ASP A 251 -7.58 11.55 -18.76
CA ASP A 251 -7.95 10.17 -19.12
C ASP A 251 -8.24 9.32 -17.85
N ASP A 252 -9.46 8.80 -17.73
CA ASP A 252 -9.94 7.98 -16.61
C ASP A 252 -8.89 6.89 -16.28
N PRO A 253 -8.51 6.66 -15.01
CA PRO A 253 -7.69 5.50 -14.65
C PRO A 253 -8.28 4.16 -15.12
N LYS A 254 -9.59 4.10 -15.43
CA LYS A 254 -10.25 2.94 -16.05
C LYS A 254 -10.10 2.87 -17.58
N ASP A 255 -9.55 3.90 -18.23
CA ASP A 255 -9.26 3.94 -19.67
C ASP A 255 -7.82 3.51 -20.01
N VAL A 256 -6.96 3.37 -18.98
CA VAL A 256 -5.65 2.73 -19.08
C VAL A 256 -5.87 1.22 -19.24
N PRO A 257 -5.31 0.59 -20.29
CA PRO A 257 -5.45 -0.85 -20.47
C PRO A 257 -4.87 -1.63 -19.28
N HIS A 258 -5.65 -2.52 -18.70
CA HIS A 258 -5.29 -3.25 -17.49
C HIS A 258 -5.66 -4.73 -17.57
N ILE A 259 -4.92 -5.52 -16.78
CA ILE A 259 -5.25 -6.92 -16.45
C ILE A 259 -5.49 -6.93 -14.95
N THR A 260 -6.62 -7.43 -14.50
CA THR A 260 -6.89 -7.67 -13.07
C THR A 260 -7.12 -9.16 -12.82
N LEU A 261 -6.83 -9.58 -11.60
CA LEU A 261 -7.07 -10.92 -11.09
C LEU A 261 -7.77 -10.84 -9.73
N GLU A 262 -8.86 -11.57 -9.55
CA GLU A 262 -9.47 -11.82 -8.24
C GLU A 262 -9.30 -13.30 -7.87
N VAL A 263 -8.90 -13.58 -6.62
CA VAL A 263 -8.72 -14.94 -6.11
C VAL A 263 -9.56 -15.14 -4.85
N SER A 264 -10.44 -16.14 -4.89
CA SER A 264 -11.38 -16.49 -3.82
C SER A 264 -11.23 -17.96 -3.39
N ASP A 265 -11.44 -18.26 -2.10
CA ASP A 265 -11.40 -19.63 -1.54
C ASP A 265 -12.82 -20.14 -1.31
N LEU A 266 -13.23 -21.15 -2.07
CA LEU A 266 -14.58 -21.72 -2.01
C LEU A 266 -14.85 -22.51 -0.73
N VAL A 267 -13.80 -22.98 -0.05
CA VAL A 267 -13.96 -23.74 1.20
C VAL A 267 -14.30 -22.79 2.34
N THR A 268 -13.67 -21.62 2.38
CA THR A 268 -13.91 -20.61 3.43
C THR A 268 -14.93 -19.54 3.04
N GLY A 269 -15.22 -19.38 1.75
CA GLY A 269 -16.03 -18.28 1.22
C GLY A 269 -15.39 -16.92 1.43
N ARG A 270 -14.05 -16.85 1.34
CA ARG A 270 -13.27 -15.63 1.63
C ARG A 270 -12.25 -15.36 0.53
N PRO A 271 -11.84 -14.09 0.35
CA PRO A 271 -10.70 -13.75 -0.49
C PRO A 271 -9.42 -14.49 -0.09
N VAL A 272 -8.60 -14.78 -1.10
CA VAL A 272 -7.30 -15.42 -0.96
C VAL A 272 -6.24 -14.33 -0.90
N ILE A 273 -5.81 -14.01 0.32
CA ILE A 273 -4.92 -12.88 0.61
C ILE A 273 -3.45 -13.32 0.60
N GLY A 274 -2.57 -12.46 0.11
CA GLY A 274 -1.11 -12.60 0.20
C GLY A 274 -0.54 -13.72 -0.67
N VAL A 275 -1.28 -14.15 -1.70
CA VAL A 275 -0.81 -15.17 -2.64
C VAL A 275 -0.07 -14.51 -3.78
N GLU A 276 1.08 -15.09 -4.11
CA GLU A 276 1.91 -14.59 -5.18
C GLU A 276 1.30 -14.85 -6.56
N VAL A 277 1.24 -13.78 -7.34
CA VAL A 277 0.76 -13.76 -8.72
C VAL A 277 1.87 -13.23 -9.61
N ARG A 278 2.22 -13.99 -10.65
CA ARG A 278 3.23 -13.59 -11.63
C ARG A 278 2.59 -13.46 -13.01
N LEU A 279 2.85 -12.34 -13.68
CA LEU A 279 2.46 -12.12 -15.06
C LEU A 279 3.65 -12.34 -15.99
N TYR A 280 3.39 -13.05 -17.08
CA TYR A 280 4.34 -13.27 -18.15
C TYR A 280 3.72 -12.94 -19.52
N LYS A 281 4.56 -12.57 -20.48
CA LYS A 281 4.18 -12.36 -21.87
C LYS A 281 4.93 -13.32 -22.79
N PHE A 282 4.23 -13.87 -23.77
CA PHE A 282 4.82 -14.75 -24.76
C PHE A 282 5.88 -14.04 -25.60
N ASP A 283 7.07 -14.62 -25.68
CA ASP A 283 8.14 -14.14 -26.55
C ASP A 283 8.01 -14.80 -27.94
N GLN A 284 7.69 -13.99 -28.95
CA GLN A 284 7.53 -14.45 -30.33
C GLN A 284 8.87 -14.81 -30.99
N ASN A 285 9.99 -14.34 -30.44
CA ASN A 285 11.33 -14.50 -31.02
C ASN A 285 12.11 -15.68 -30.42
N GLU A 286 11.59 -16.29 -29.34
CA GLU A 286 12.20 -17.46 -28.70
C GLU A 286 11.26 -18.67 -28.72
N THR A 287 11.53 -19.61 -29.62
CA THR A 287 11.04 -20.98 -29.48
C THR A 287 11.87 -21.69 -28.42
N ALA A 288 11.24 -22.27 -27.39
CA ALA A 288 11.97 -23.14 -26.45
C ALA A 288 12.66 -24.27 -27.24
N GLU A 289 13.79 -24.78 -26.76
CA GLU A 289 14.51 -25.91 -27.40
C GLU A 289 13.62 -27.16 -27.57
N THR A 290 12.53 -27.24 -26.80
CA THR A 290 11.51 -28.30 -26.82
C THR A 290 10.35 -28.05 -27.81
N GLY A 291 10.29 -26.87 -28.45
CA GLY A 291 9.18 -26.43 -29.28
C GLY A 291 8.02 -25.79 -28.51
N ASP A 292 8.14 -25.66 -27.18
CA ASP A 292 7.14 -25.02 -26.34
C ASP A 292 7.20 -23.49 -26.44
N ARG A 293 6.06 -22.85 -26.11
CA ARG A 293 5.96 -21.40 -26.02
C ARG A 293 6.79 -20.90 -24.85
N LYS A 294 7.73 -19.97 -25.10
CA LYS A 294 8.49 -19.31 -24.04
C LYS A 294 7.78 -18.04 -23.60
N TYR A 295 7.67 -17.86 -22.29
CA TYR A 295 7.05 -16.70 -21.67
C TYR A 295 8.12 -15.92 -20.90
N ALA A 296 8.24 -14.62 -21.19
CA ALA A 296 9.10 -13.69 -20.48
C ALA A 296 8.37 -13.12 -19.26
N PHE A 297 9.04 -13.12 -18.11
CA PHE A 297 8.49 -12.55 -16.89
C PHE A 297 8.31 -11.04 -17.03
N LEU A 298 7.15 -10.53 -16.60
CA LEU A 298 6.87 -9.10 -16.57
C LEU A 298 6.87 -8.57 -15.14
N LYS A 299 5.98 -9.11 -14.30
CA LYS A 299 5.69 -8.54 -12.98
C LYS A 299 5.27 -9.62 -12.00
N GLN A 300 5.52 -9.35 -10.72
CA GLN A 300 5.04 -10.13 -9.59
C GLN A 300 4.29 -9.20 -8.64
N VAL A 301 3.13 -9.65 -8.17
CA VAL A 301 2.23 -8.94 -7.24
C VAL A 301 1.72 -9.95 -6.21
N LEU A 302 1.33 -9.50 -5.02
CA LEU A 302 0.61 -10.32 -4.05
C LEU A 302 -0.86 -9.94 -4.08
N THR A 303 -1.75 -10.91 -3.92
CA THR A 303 -3.17 -10.60 -3.75
C THR A 303 -3.39 -9.78 -2.47
N ASP A 304 -4.23 -8.76 -2.56
CA ASP A 304 -4.51 -7.84 -1.45
C ASP A 304 -5.57 -8.40 -0.48
N GLY A 305 -6.11 -7.53 0.38
CA GLY A 305 -7.12 -7.91 1.38
C GLY A 305 -8.45 -8.40 0.79
N ASP A 306 -8.75 -7.97 -0.44
CA ASP A 306 -9.94 -8.36 -1.20
C ASP A 306 -9.64 -9.51 -2.17
N GLY A 307 -8.41 -10.03 -2.14
CA GLY A 307 -7.97 -11.13 -2.99
C GLY A 307 -7.63 -10.67 -4.41
N GLU A 308 -7.51 -9.36 -4.63
CA GLU A 308 -7.30 -8.74 -5.93
C GLU A 308 -5.81 -8.53 -6.23
N ALA A 309 -5.48 -8.50 -7.51
CA ALA A 309 -4.19 -8.09 -8.05
C ALA A 309 -4.42 -7.39 -9.41
N ASP A 310 -4.08 -6.11 -9.49
CA ASP A 310 -4.38 -5.22 -10.65
C ASP A 310 -3.14 -4.45 -11.17
N SER A 311 -2.10 -4.34 -10.33
CA SER A 311 -0.90 -3.53 -10.56
C SER A 311 0.18 -4.21 -11.44
N PHE A 312 -0.22 -4.84 -12.55
CA PHE A 312 0.74 -5.53 -13.42
C PHE A 312 1.51 -4.62 -14.39
N PHE A 313 0.96 -3.44 -14.69
CA PHE A 313 1.54 -2.47 -15.63
C PHE A 313 1.67 -1.12 -14.94
N SER A 314 2.71 -0.35 -15.30
CA SER A 314 2.94 0.97 -14.72
C SER A 314 2.55 2.10 -15.68
N THR A 315 2.42 1.80 -16.98
CA THR A 315 2.03 2.75 -18.02
C THR A 315 1.25 2.05 -19.13
N GLU A 316 0.45 2.79 -19.92
CA GLU A 316 -0.23 2.25 -21.12
C GLU A 316 0.76 1.63 -22.12
N SER A 317 1.98 2.18 -22.22
CA SER A 317 3.01 1.67 -23.15
C SER A 317 3.50 0.28 -22.81
N ASP A 318 3.30 -0.19 -21.57
CA ASP A 318 3.66 -1.54 -21.15
C ASP A 318 2.61 -2.58 -21.57
N PHE A 319 1.41 -2.12 -21.95
CA PHE A 319 0.30 -2.97 -22.36
C PHE A 319 0.33 -3.23 -23.87
N GLU A 320 0.86 -4.39 -24.25
CA GLU A 320 0.94 -4.79 -25.64
C GLU A 320 0.01 -5.97 -25.95
N ALA A 321 -0.61 -5.97 -27.14
CA ALA A 321 -1.34 -7.14 -27.60
C ALA A 321 -0.43 -8.38 -27.69
N GLY A 322 -0.95 -9.54 -27.31
CA GLY A 322 -0.19 -10.78 -27.29
C GLY A 322 -0.77 -11.84 -26.36
N MET A 323 -0.06 -12.97 -26.25
CA MET A 323 -0.42 -14.03 -25.32
C MET A 323 0.22 -13.76 -23.96
N TYR A 324 -0.60 -13.79 -22.91
CA TYR A 324 -0.17 -13.63 -21.53
C TYR A 324 -0.37 -14.93 -20.75
N LEU A 325 0.38 -15.07 -19.66
CA LEU A 325 0.23 -16.13 -18.67
C LEU A 325 0.21 -15.48 -17.28
N LEU A 326 -0.87 -15.70 -16.55
CA LEU A 326 -0.96 -15.43 -15.11
C LEU A 326 -0.68 -16.72 -14.36
N ARG A 327 0.30 -16.70 -13.46
CA ARG A 327 0.60 -17.80 -12.54
C ARG A 327 0.23 -17.41 -11.12
N VAL A 328 -0.65 -18.17 -10.50
CA VAL A 328 -1.02 -18.03 -9.08
C VAL A 328 -0.39 -19.16 -8.28
N GLU A 329 0.46 -18.83 -7.30
CA GLU A 329 1.20 -19.78 -6.45
C GLU A 329 0.29 -20.40 -5.34
N SER A 330 -0.82 -21.02 -5.76
CA SER A 330 -1.86 -21.58 -4.90
C SER A 330 -1.39 -22.71 -3.99
N GLY A 331 -0.29 -23.38 -4.31
CA GLY A 331 0.32 -24.42 -3.48
C GLY A 331 0.79 -23.89 -2.13
N GLY A 332 1.44 -22.73 -2.13
CA GLY A 332 1.93 -22.08 -0.91
C GLY A 332 0.80 -21.69 0.04
N TYR A 333 -0.30 -21.18 -0.52
CA TYR A 333 -1.50 -20.79 0.24
C TYR A 333 -2.07 -21.92 1.11
N TYR A 334 -2.30 -23.10 0.52
CA TYR A 334 -2.83 -24.25 1.26
C TYR A 334 -1.79 -24.90 2.17
N SER A 335 -0.52 -24.95 1.73
CA SER A 335 0.57 -25.53 2.53
C SER A 335 0.78 -24.76 3.84
N ASN A 336 0.69 -23.42 3.80
CA ASN A 336 0.75 -22.57 4.99
C ASN A 336 -0.38 -22.82 6.00
N LYS A 337 -1.50 -23.39 5.52
CA LYS A 337 -2.65 -23.79 6.35
C LYS A 337 -2.60 -25.26 6.78
N ASN A 338 -1.53 -25.99 6.47
CA ASN A 338 -1.41 -27.43 6.65
C ASN A 338 -2.53 -28.22 5.93
N ILE A 339 -3.02 -27.69 4.81
CA ILE A 339 -4.03 -28.33 3.98
C ILE A 339 -3.32 -28.95 2.78
N ALA A 340 -3.51 -30.25 2.59
CA ALA A 340 -3.01 -30.93 1.40
C ALA A 340 -3.75 -30.40 0.16
N THR A 341 -2.98 -30.01 -0.86
CA THR A 341 -3.50 -29.50 -2.13
C THR A 341 -2.96 -30.32 -3.29
N PHE A 342 -3.74 -30.41 -4.38
CA PHE A 342 -3.31 -31.08 -5.61
C PHE A 342 -2.47 -30.16 -6.51
N TYR A 343 -2.75 -28.85 -6.48
CA TYR A 343 -2.14 -27.88 -7.38
C TYR A 343 -1.01 -27.13 -6.66
N THR A 344 0.18 -27.13 -7.27
CA THR A 344 1.32 -26.35 -6.76
C THR A 344 1.23 -24.88 -7.19
N HIS A 345 0.67 -24.64 -8.36
CA HIS A 345 0.31 -23.34 -8.91
C HIS A 345 -0.80 -23.53 -9.95
N ILE A 346 -1.41 -22.42 -10.37
CA ILE A 346 -2.41 -22.38 -11.45
C ILE A 346 -1.92 -21.41 -12.51
N ASP A 347 -1.79 -21.88 -13.75
CA ASP A 347 -1.48 -21.04 -14.91
C ASP A 347 -2.74 -20.78 -15.72
N VAL A 348 -3.05 -19.50 -15.94
CA VAL A 348 -4.12 -19.04 -16.83
C VAL A 348 -3.50 -18.32 -18.00
N THR A 349 -3.61 -18.90 -19.19
CA THR A 349 -3.12 -18.28 -20.42
C THR A 349 -4.26 -17.69 -21.22
N PHE A 350 -4.11 -16.45 -21.68
CA PHE A 350 -5.13 -15.74 -22.45
C PHE A 350 -4.50 -14.80 -23.49
N GLU A 351 -5.31 -14.39 -24.46
CA GLU A 351 -4.89 -13.50 -25.54
C GLU A 351 -5.43 -12.09 -25.27
N VAL A 352 -4.52 -11.12 -25.20
CA VAL A 352 -4.81 -9.69 -25.17
C VAL A 352 -4.80 -9.17 -26.60
N LYS A 353 -5.92 -8.55 -27.01
CA LYS A 353 -6.14 -7.92 -28.30
C LYS A 353 -5.93 -6.41 -28.22
N SER A 354 -5.44 -5.82 -29.31
CA SER A 354 -5.10 -4.40 -29.41
C SER A 354 -6.29 -3.43 -29.35
N ASN A 355 -7.52 -3.92 -29.44
CA ASN A 355 -8.74 -3.11 -29.48
C ASN A 355 -9.58 -3.19 -28.21
N LEU A 356 -9.07 -3.83 -27.16
CA LEU A 356 -9.76 -4.06 -25.89
C LEU A 356 -8.82 -3.61 -24.78
N LYS A 357 -9.36 -2.92 -23.78
CA LYS A 357 -8.56 -2.25 -22.75
C LYS A 357 -8.53 -3.00 -21.43
N ALA A 358 -9.62 -3.67 -21.04
CA ALA A 358 -9.74 -4.26 -19.71
C ALA A 358 -9.94 -5.78 -19.75
N TYR A 359 -9.10 -6.51 -19.02
CA TYR A 359 -9.16 -7.96 -18.89
C TYR A 359 -9.24 -8.34 -17.41
N GLU A 360 -10.29 -9.05 -17.03
CA GLU A 360 -10.50 -9.49 -15.65
C GLU A 360 -10.45 -11.01 -15.60
N VAL A 361 -9.65 -11.56 -14.70
CA VAL A 361 -9.55 -13.00 -14.47
C VAL A 361 -10.00 -13.30 -13.06
N ASN A 362 -10.97 -14.20 -12.89
CA ASN A 362 -11.37 -14.67 -11.55
C ASN A 362 -10.91 -16.11 -11.37
N ILE A 363 -10.38 -16.44 -10.20
CA ILE A 363 -9.98 -17.80 -9.81
C ILE A 363 -10.61 -18.16 -8.48
N ASN A 364 -11.41 -19.22 -8.49
CA ASN A 364 -11.98 -19.81 -7.29
C ASN A 364 -11.21 -21.07 -6.92
N LEU A 365 -10.55 -21.05 -5.76
CA LEU A 365 -9.72 -22.14 -5.26
C LEU A 365 -10.50 -23.12 -4.39
N ALA A 366 -10.14 -24.39 -4.51
CA ALA A 366 -10.36 -25.44 -3.53
C ALA A 366 -9.09 -26.32 -3.47
N PRO A 367 -8.83 -27.08 -2.39
CA PRO A 367 -7.59 -27.85 -2.26
C PRO A 367 -7.37 -28.88 -3.38
N TYR A 368 -8.45 -29.40 -3.97
CA TYR A 368 -8.40 -30.42 -5.03
C TYR A 368 -9.16 -30.00 -6.29
N GLY A 369 -9.49 -28.72 -6.43
CA GLY A 369 -10.10 -28.18 -7.65
C GLY A 369 -9.94 -26.68 -7.74
N TYR A 370 -10.06 -26.13 -8.94
CA TYR A 370 -10.24 -24.70 -9.11
C TYR A 370 -11.19 -24.45 -10.28
N SER A 371 -11.80 -23.27 -10.33
CA SER A 371 -12.45 -22.76 -11.52
C SER A 371 -11.89 -21.39 -11.86
N THR A 372 -11.92 -21.04 -13.14
CA THR A 372 -11.52 -19.72 -13.60
C THR A 372 -12.48 -19.20 -14.66
N THR A 373 -12.69 -17.89 -14.65
CA THR A 373 -13.44 -17.16 -15.67
C THR A 373 -12.63 -15.98 -16.14
N GLY A 374 -12.72 -15.64 -17.42
CA GLY A 374 -12.20 -14.39 -17.96
C GLY A 374 -13.35 -13.51 -18.43
N ALA A 375 -13.34 -12.25 -18.05
CA ALA A 375 -14.19 -11.20 -18.59
C ALA A 375 -13.33 -10.18 -19.34
N ILE A 376 -13.93 -9.56 -20.35
CA ILE A 376 -13.32 -8.47 -21.10
C ILE A 376 -14.31 -7.32 -21.02
N ALA A 377 -13.92 -6.24 -20.33
CA ALA A 377 -14.69 -5.00 -20.35
C ALA A 377 -14.31 -4.20 -21.61
N THR A 378 -15.36 -3.78 -22.35
CA THR A 378 -15.26 -3.16 -23.68
C THR A 378 -15.44 -1.66 -23.62
#